data_AF-A0A161I7G0-F1
#
_entry.id   AF-A0A161I7G0-F1
#
_cell.length_a   1.000
_cell.length_b   1.000
_cell.length_c   1.000
_cell.angle_alpha   90.00
_cell.angle_beta   90.00
_cell.angle_gamma   90.00
#
_symmetry.space_group_name_H-M   'P 1'
#
loop_
_entity.id
_entity.type
_entity.pdbx_description
1 polymer ?
#
loop_
_entity_poly.entity_id
_entity_poly.type
_entity_poly.pdbx_seq_one_letter_code
_entity_poly.pdbx_strand_id
1 'polypeptide(L)'
;MGFKLVLLSLVAMIGLQLLAKRLRLPPAAALPVGGAAMAFVLGLPTINLDPELVLIVFLPPLLMDCAYFSVWDEFKRNLGGILLLAIGAVAFTTLAVGLVVHWVVPSLPWSACFALGAIVSPPDAIAAKAVLERVRKWRSSQANDHKERHVHFFSNPRDRYRSHSRPRRIPR
;
A
#
# COMPACT_ATOMS: atom_id res chain seq x y z
N MET A 1 6.40 -25.65 -29.09
CA MET A 1 5.23 -24.87 -28.61
C MET A 1 5.50 -24.10 -27.30
N GLY A 2 6.39 -24.55 -26.40
CA GLY A 2 6.65 -23.87 -25.12
C GLY A 2 7.19 -22.43 -25.21
N PHE A 3 8.00 -22.10 -26.23
CA PHE A 3 8.57 -20.75 -26.39
C PHE A 3 7.50 -19.65 -26.61
N LYS A 4 6.39 -19.98 -27.30
CA LYS A 4 5.26 -19.04 -27.50
C LYS A 4 4.51 -18.77 -26.19
N LEU A 5 4.36 -19.77 -25.33
CA LEU A 5 3.75 -19.66 -24.00
C LEU A 5 4.60 -18.80 -23.07
N VAL A 6 5.92 -19.01 -23.06
CA VAL A 6 6.87 -18.19 -22.29
C VAL A 6 6.88 -16.73 -22.77
N LEU A 7 6.77 -16.49 -24.08
CA LEU A 7 6.73 -15.14 -24.64
C LEU A 7 5.40 -14.41 -24.32
N LEU A 8 4.26 -15.11 -24.42
CA LEU A 8 2.94 -14.59 -24.05
C LEU A 8 2.89 -14.23 -22.55
N SER A 9 3.48 -15.12 -21.76
CA SER A 9 3.64 -15.01 -20.31
C SER A 9 4.47 -13.76 -19.96
N LEU A 10 5.63 -13.57 -20.60
CA LEU A 10 6.46 -12.39 -20.39
C LEU A 10 5.76 -11.06 -20.74
N VAL A 11 4.98 -11.03 -21.83
CA VAL A 11 4.23 -9.84 -22.26
C VAL A 11 3.06 -9.54 -21.32
N ALA A 12 2.36 -10.57 -20.83
CA ALA A 12 1.32 -10.42 -19.80
C ALA A 12 1.91 -9.90 -18.48
N MET A 13 3.14 -10.30 -18.16
CA MET A 13 3.87 -9.79 -17.01
C MET A 13 4.11 -8.28 -17.17
N ILE A 14 4.73 -7.88 -18.27
CA ILE A 14 5.03 -6.47 -18.53
C ILE A 14 3.73 -5.63 -18.55
N GLY A 15 2.66 -6.14 -19.18
CA GLY A 15 1.36 -5.47 -19.22
C GLY A 15 0.74 -5.26 -17.85
N LEU A 16 0.82 -6.25 -16.97
CA LEU A 16 0.27 -6.15 -15.62
C LEU A 16 1.15 -5.31 -14.68
N GLN A 17 2.47 -5.28 -14.90
CA GLN A 17 3.38 -4.31 -14.25
C GLN A 17 3.05 -2.86 -14.64
N LEU A 18 2.69 -2.62 -15.91
CA LEU A 18 2.22 -1.32 -16.38
C LEU A 18 0.84 -0.96 -15.82
N LEU A 19 -0.07 -1.93 -15.68
CA LEU A 19 -1.39 -1.74 -15.11
C LEU A 19 -1.33 -1.45 -13.60
N ALA A 20 -0.42 -2.12 -12.88
CA ALA A 20 -0.13 -1.88 -11.47
C ALA A 20 0.45 -0.48 -11.23
N LYS A 21 1.33 0.01 -12.11
CA LYS A 21 1.80 1.41 -12.08
C LYS A 21 0.67 2.41 -12.37
N ARG A 22 -0.33 2.03 -13.15
CA ARG A 22 -1.47 2.89 -13.54
C ARG A 22 -2.52 3.08 -12.45
N LEU A 23 -2.70 2.11 -11.54
CA LEU A 23 -3.82 2.10 -10.59
C LEU A 23 -3.62 2.92 -9.30
N ARG A 24 -2.43 3.48 -9.04
CA ARG A 24 -2.17 4.37 -7.88
C ARG A 24 -2.69 3.81 -6.53
N LEU A 25 -2.71 2.49 -6.32
CA LEU A 25 -3.13 1.85 -5.07
C LEU A 25 -1.98 1.83 -4.04
N PRO A 26 -2.27 1.69 -2.72
CA PRO A 26 -1.24 1.45 -1.72
C PRO A 26 -0.36 0.27 -2.15
N PRO A 27 0.98 0.41 -2.12
CA PRO A 27 1.90 -0.62 -2.61
C PRO A 27 1.62 -2.02 -2.03
N ALA A 28 1.21 -2.08 -0.76
CA ALA A 28 0.91 -3.30 -0.02
C ALA A 28 -0.23 -4.16 -0.61
N ALA A 29 -1.24 -3.56 -1.24
CA ALA A 29 -2.36 -4.30 -1.85
C ALA A 29 -2.17 -4.51 -3.36
N ALA A 30 -1.51 -3.56 -4.03
CA ALA A 30 -1.30 -3.61 -5.47
C ALA A 30 -0.32 -4.72 -5.89
N LEU A 31 0.71 -4.96 -5.07
CA LEU A 31 1.77 -5.92 -5.36
C LEU A 31 1.30 -7.39 -5.29
N PRO A 32 0.59 -7.84 -4.24
CA PRO A 32 0.08 -9.22 -4.18
C PRO A 32 -0.99 -9.51 -5.24
N VAL A 33 -1.93 -8.58 -5.46
CA VAL A 33 -3.01 -8.75 -6.44
C VAL A 33 -2.45 -8.73 -7.87
N GLY A 34 -1.54 -7.80 -8.16
CA GLY A 34 -0.83 -7.77 -9.44
C GLY A 34 0.03 -9.01 -9.64
N GLY A 35 0.78 -9.45 -8.63
CA GLY A 35 1.58 -10.67 -8.68
C GLY A 35 0.74 -11.93 -8.90
N ALA A 36 -0.40 -12.07 -8.22
CA ALA A 36 -1.31 -13.20 -8.35
C ALA A 36 -1.98 -13.26 -9.73
N ALA A 37 -2.49 -12.12 -10.22
CA ALA A 37 -3.07 -12.06 -11.56
C ALA A 37 -2.02 -12.32 -12.65
N MET A 38 -0.76 -11.91 -12.44
CA MET A 38 0.36 -12.26 -13.32
C MET A 38 0.60 -13.76 -13.30
N ALA A 39 0.74 -14.35 -12.11
CA ALA A 39 1.00 -15.78 -11.95
C ALA A 39 -0.07 -16.65 -12.62
N PHE A 40 -1.34 -16.25 -12.53
CA PHE A 40 -2.46 -16.96 -13.15
C PHE A 40 -2.47 -16.87 -14.68
N VAL A 41 -2.13 -15.69 -15.24
CA VAL A 41 -2.09 -15.49 -16.70
C VAL A 41 -0.82 -16.10 -17.31
N LEU A 42 0.28 -16.09 -16.57
CA LEU A 42 1.58 -16.55 -17.06
C LEU A 42 1.77 -18.07 -17.05
N GLY A 43 1.00 -18.81 -16.23
CA GLY A 43 1.16 -20.26 -16.09
C GLY A 43 2.62 -20.66 -15.81
N LEU A 44 3.31 -19.94 -14.92
CA LEU A 44 4.72 -20.16 -14.60
C LEU A 44 4.91 -21.57 -14.02
N PRO A 45 6.04 -22.25 -14.30
CA PRO A 45 6.45 -23.41 -13.50
C PRO A 45 6.52 -22.95 -12.04
N THR A 46 5.90 -23.71 -11.14
CA THR A 46 5.85 -23.42 -9.70
C THR A 46 7.27 -23.40 -9.14
N ILE A 47 7.91 -22.22 -9.16
CA ILE A 47 9.05 -21.95 -8.30
C ILE A 47 8.46 -21.93 -6.90
N ASN A 48 8.65 -23.01 -6.15
CA ASN A 48 8.23 -23.09 -4.75
C ASN A 48 9.29 -22.33 -3.95
N LEU A 49 9.09 -21.03 -3.80
CA LEU A 49 9.89 -20.22 -2.90
C LEU A 49 9.58 -20.72 -1.49
N ASP A 50 10.59 -21.09 -0.73
CA ASP A 50 10.39 -21.49 0.65
C ASP A 50 9.84 -20.29 1.44
N PRO A 51 8.61 -20.36 1.98
CA PRO A 51 8.00 -19.24 2.69
C PRO A 51 8.81 -18.81 3.91
N GLU A 52 9.55 -19.74 4.53
CA GLU A 52 10.38 -19.47 5.69
C GLU A 52 11.59 -18.60 5.31
N LEU A 53 12.23 -18.87 4.18
CA LEU A 53 13.32 -18.03 3.65
C LEU A 53 12.83 -16.62 3.31
N VAL A 54 11.65 -16.49 2.72
CA VAL A 54 11.05 -15.18 2.45
C VAL A 54 10.79 -14.45 3.76
N LEU A 55 10.17 -15.11 4.75
CA LEU A 55 9.92 -14.49 6.04
C LEU A 55 11.23 -14.06 6.71
N ILE A 56 12.25 -14.90 6.74
CA ILE A 56 13.50 -14.61 7.46
C ILE A 56 14.30 -13.47 6.82
N VAL A 57 14.21 -13.30 5.50
CA VAL A 57 14.92 -12.23 4.77
C VAL A 57 14.16 -10.91 4.85
N PHE A 58 12.82 -10.94 4.72
CA PHE A 58 12.01 -9.72 4.66
C PHE A 58 11.51 -9.25 6.03
N LEU A 59 11.28 -10.15 6.98
CA LEU A 59 10.75 -9.80 8.31
C LEU A 59 11.69 -8.89 9.10
N PRO A 60 13.02 -9.16 9.23
CA PRO A 60 13.91 -8.29 9.99
C PRO A 60 13.96 -6.84 9.50
N PRO A 61 14.17 -6.54 8.20
CA PRO A 61 14.18 -5.15 7.74
C PRO A 61 12.80 -4.48 7.85
N LEU A 62 11.71 -5.21 7.63
CA LEU A 62 10.35 -4.66 7.77
C LEU A 62 10.02 -4.32 9.24
N LEU A 63 10.39 -5.18 10.18
CA LEU A 63 10.21 -4.93 11.61
C LEU A 63 11.07 -3.75 12.07
N MET A 64 12.31 -3.64 11.58
CA MET A 64 13.20 -2.54 11.94
C MET A 64 12.65 -1.20 11.46
N ASP A 65 12.18 -1.12 10.21
CA ASP A 65 11.54 0.08 9.66
C ASP A 65 10.28 0.46 10.47
N CYS A 66 9.45 -0.52 10.86
CA CYS A 66 8.27 -0.27 11.68
C CYS A 66 8.63 0.20 13.10
N ALA A 67 9.66 -0.38 13.72
CA ALA A 67 10.09 -0.02 15.07
C ALA A 67 10.71 1.37 15.13
N TYR A 68 11.50 1.77 14.11
CA TYR A 68 12.15 3.09 14.07
C TYR A 68 11.18 4.26 13.99
N PHE A 69 10.04 4.11 13.31
CA PHE A 69 9.03 5.17 13.22
C PHE A 69 8.17 5.31 14.48
N SER A 70 8.22 4.36 15.40
CA SER A 70 7.40 4.36 16.61
C SER A 70 8.16 5.02 17.78
N VAL A 71 7.77 6.23 18.16
CA VAL A 71 8.40 6.95 19.28
C VAL A 71 8.08 6.23 20.60
N TRP A 72 9.11 5.75 21.28
CA TRP A 72 8.99 4.96 22.54
C TRP A 72 8.14 5.66 23.62
N ASP A 73 8.17 6.99 23.66
CA ASP A 73 7.43 7.80 24.64
C ASP A 73 5.91 7.84 24.34
N GLU A 74 5.53 8.01 23.07
CA GLU A 74 4.13 7.96 22.65
C GLU A 74 3.52 6.55 22.78
N PHE A 75 4.33 5.51 22.60
CA PHE A 75 3.91 4.12 22.78
C PHE A 75 3.47 3.84 24.23
N LYS A 76 4.25 4.31 25.22
CA LYS A 76 3.90 4.15 26.64
C LYS A 76 2.62 4.90 27.01
N ARG A 77 2.40 6.10 26.45
CA ARG A 77 1.21 6.91 26.74
C ARG A 77 -0.08 6.32 26.16
N ASN A 78 0.02 5.56 25.06
CA ASN A 78 -1.12 4.96 24.37
C ASN A 78 -1.22 3.44 24.56
N LEU A 79 -0.44 2.88 25.49
CA LEU A 79 -0.33 1.43 25.68
C LEU A 79 -1.70 0.76 25.92
N GLY A 80 -2.59 1.41 26.68
CA GLY A 80 -3.95 0.91 26.93
C GLY A 80 -4.80 0.81 25.65
N GLY A 81 -4.73 1.83 24.78
CA GLY A 81 -5.44 1.80 23.50
C GLY A 81 -4.87 0.75 22.54
N ILE A 82 -3.55 0.62 22.50
CA ILE A 82 -2.85 -0.41 21.71
C ILE A 82 -3.25 -1.80 22.20
N LEU A 83 -3.29 -2.04 23.52
CA LEU A 83 -3.71 -3.33 24.09
C LEU A 83 -5.18 -3.64 23.77
N LEU A 84 -6.05 -2.63 23.86
CA LEU A 84 -7.48 -2.80 23.56
C LEU A 84 -7.71 -3.13 22.08
N LEU A 85 -6.98 -2.49 21.17
CA LEU A 85 -7.00 -2.82 19.75
C LEU A 85 -6.36 -4.19 19.49
N ALA A 86 -5.20 -4.48 20.08
CA ALA A 86 -4.46 -5.71 19.85
C ALA A 86 -5.14 -6.95 20.43
N ILE A 87 -5.78 -6.86 21.61
CA ILE A 87 -6.45 -7.99 22.25
C ILE A 87 -7.95 -7.96 21.96
N GLY A 88 -8.59 -6.82 22.18
CA GLY A 88 -10.03 -6.66 22.01
C GLY A 88 -10.46 -6.82 20.56
N ALA A 89 -9.81 -6.12 19.63
CA ALA A 89 -10.16 -6.27 18.21
C ALA A 89 -9.82 -7.67 17.69
N VAL A 90 -8.68 -8.26 18.11
CA VAL A 90 -8.26 -9.60 17.66
C VAL A 90 -9.19 -10.69 18.16
N ALA A 91 -9.56 -10.65 19.44
CA ALA A 91 -10.54 -11.59 20.00
C ALA A 91 -11.88 -11.44 19.27
N PHE A 92 -12.32 -10.20 19.03
CA PHE A 92 -13.56 -9.93 18.31
C PHE A 92 -13.54 -10.47 16.88
N THR A 93 -12.48 -10.22 16.10
CA THR A 93 -12.36 -10.73 14.73
C THR A 93 -12.21 -12.25 14.69
N THR A 94 -11.48 -12.84 15.64
CA THR A 94 -11.32 -14.30 15.73
C THR A 94 -12.64 -14.98 16.02
N LEU A 95 -13.42 -14.46 16.97
CA LEU A 95 -14.77 -14.95 17.29
C LEU A 95 -15.72 -14.74 16.10
N ALA A 96 -15.73 -13.57 15.49
CA ALA A 96 -16.59 -13.26 14.34
C ALA A 96 -16.30 -14.18 13.15
N VAL A 97 -15.03 -14.33 12.76
CA VAL A 97 -14.62 -15.22 11.67
C VAL A 97 -14.88 -16.68 12.03
N GLY A 98 -14.56 -17.11 13.25
CA GLY A 98 -14.83 -18.47 13.71
C GLY A 98 -16.33 -18.81 13.64
N LEU A 99 -17.20 -17.89 14.04
CA LEU A 99 -18.65 -18.07 13.99
C LEU A 99 -19.17 -18.12 12.54
N VAL A 100 -18.67 -17.25 11.67
CA VAL A 100 -19.02 -17.24 10.23
C VAL A 100 -18.57 -18.54 9.56
N VAL A 101 -17.34 -18.99 9.81
CA VAL A 101 -16.82 -20.24 9.24
C VAL A 101 -17.62 -21.44 9.74
N HIS A 102 -17.97 -21.46 11.03
CA HIS A 102 -18.81 -22.53 11.59
C HIS A 102 -20.22 -22.55 10.98
N TRP A 103 -20.78 -21.38 10.64
CA TRP A 103 -22.06 -21.26 9.92
C TRP A 103 -21.99 -21.74 8.47
N VAL A 104 -20.91 -21.43 7.76
CA VAL A 104 -20.73 -21.81 6.35
C VAL A 104 -20.34 -23.28 6.21
N VAL A 105 -19.56 -23.82 7.15
CA VAL A 105 -19.09 -25.21 7.12
C VAL A 105 -19.23 -25.85 8.52
N PRO A 106 -20.41 -26.43 8.83
CA PRO A 106 -20.69 -27.02 10.15
C PRO A 106 -19.88 -28.28 10.45
N SER A 107 -19.22 -28.86 9.44
CA SER A 107 -18.42 -30.09 9.56
C SER A 107 -17.01 -29.87 10.13
N LEU A 108 -16.57 -28.61 10.34
CA LEU A 108 -15.27 -28.33 10.96
C LEU A 108 -15.36 -28.26 12.49
N PRO A 109 -14.35 -28.80 13.20
CA PRO A 109 -14.25 -28.63 14.64
C PRO A 109 -14.01 -27.15 14.98
N TRP A 110 -14.59 -26.69 16.10
CA TRP A 110 -14.47 -25.31 16.57
C TRP A 110 -13.01 -24.81 16.68
N SER A 111 -12.07 -25.71 16.97
CA SER A 111 -10.64 -25.42 17.00
C SER A 111 -10.11 -24.95 15.64
N ALA A 112 -10.54 -25.55 14.53
CA ALA A 112 -10.13 -25.14 13.18
C ALA A 112 -10.75 -23.80 12.78
N CYS A 113 -12.00 -23.57 13.14
CA CYS A 113 -12.69 -22.29 12.89
C CYS A 113 -12.00 -21.12 13.61
N PHE A 114 -11.64 -21.31 14.88
CA PHE A 114 -10.88 -20.30 15.63
C PHE A 114 -9.44 -20.16 15.15
N ALA A 115 -8.78 -21.24 14.74
CA ALA A 115 -7.44 -21.15 14.15
C ALA A 115 -7.43 -20.29 12.87
N LEU A 116 -8.41 -20.46 11.99
CA LEU A 116 -8.57 -19.61 10.81
C LEU A 116 -8.85 -18.15 11.18
N GLY A 117 -9.72 -17.93 12.17
CA GLY A 117 -9.96 -16.60 12.72
C GLY A 117 -8.68 -15.95 13.23
N ALA A 118 -7.87 -16.68 13.99
CA ALA A 118 -6.63 -16.21 14.58
C ALA A 118 -5.54 -15.91 13.53
N ILE A 119 -5.50 -16.63 12.41
CA ILE A 119 -4.57 -16.36 11.30
C ILE A 119 -4.95 -15.08 10.55
N VAL A 120 -6.25 -14.81 10.38
CA VAL A 120 -6.76 -13.61 9.68
C VAL A 120 -6.70 -12.37 10.55
N SER A 121 -6.82 -12.55 11.86
CA SER A 121 -6.97 -11.47 12.82
C SER A 121 -5.82 -10.47 12.99
N PRO A 122 -4.52 -10.81 12.82
CA PRO A 122 -3.43 -9.90 13.18
C PRO A 122 -3.49 -8.63 12.32
N PRO A 123 -3.56 -7.44 12.93
CA PRO A 123 -3.53 -6.20 12.17
C PRO A 123 -2.15 -6.00 11.55
N ASP A 124 -2.07 -5.96 10.22
CA ASP A 124 -0.81 -5.75 9.50
C ASP A 124 -0.36 -4.29 9.60
N ALA A 125 0.71 -4.07 10.38
CA ALA A 125 1.32 -2.76 10.60
C ALA A 125 1.89 -2.15 9.31
N ILE A 126 2.37 -2.98 8.38
CA ILE A 126 3.00 -2.52 7.13
C ILE A 126 1.93 -1.94 6.20
N ALA A 127 0.81 -2.65 6.06
CA ALA A 127 -0.34 -2.16 5.31
C ALA A 127 -0.89 -0.86 5.91
N ALA A 128 -1.04 -0.79 7.25
CA ALA A 128 -1.49 0.41 7.94
C ALA A 128 -0.53 1.61 7.73
N LYS A 129 0.79 1.39 7.81
CA LYS A 129 1.81 2.42 7.55
C LYS A 129 1.70 2.97 6.13
N ALA A 130 1.60 2.10 5.13
CA ALA A 130 1.50 2.50 3.73
C ALA A 130 0.26 3.37 3.44
N VAL A 131 -0.87 3.06 4.07
CA VAL A 131 -2.10 3.87 3.96
C VAL A 131 -1.92 5.22 4.64
N LEU A 132 -1.32 5.26 5.84
CA LEU A 132 -1.10 6.48 6.59
C LEU A 132 -0.16 7.47 5.88
N GLU A 133 0.95 6.97 5.31
CA GLU A 133 1.88 7.78 4.52
C GLU A 133 1.19 8.45 3.33
N ARG A 134 0.30 7.72 2.65
CA ARG A 134 -0.46 8.25 1.52
C ARG A 134 -1.41 9.37 1.93
N VAL A 135 -2.11 9.20 3.06
CA VAL A 135 -3.02 10.23 3.60
C VAL A 135 -2.23 11.48 4.00
N ARG A 136 -1.05 11.32 4.62
CA ARG A 136 -0.16 12.44 4.98
C ARG A 136 0.33 13.22 3.76
N LYS A 137 0.74 12.52 2.69
CA LYS A 137 1.19 13.15 1.42
C LYS A 137 0.08 13.98 0.75
N TRP A 138 -1.16 13.52 0.79
CA TRP A 138 -2.29 14.28 0.25
C TRP A 138 -2.55 15.57 1.04
N ARG A 139 -2.47 15.49 2.38
CA ARG A 139 -2.65 16.65 3.25
C ARG A 139 -1.58 17.73 3.03
N SER A 140 -0.32 17.33 2.85
CA SER A 140 0.76 18.27 2.53
C SER A 140 0.60 18.91 1.15
N SER A 141 0.01 18.20 0.18
CA SER A 141 -0.28 18.76 -1.14
C SER A 141 -1.38 19.83 -1.09
N GLN A 142 -2.42 19.65 -0.26
CA GLN A 142 -3.48 20.65 -0.10
C GLN A 142 -3.02 21.89 0.69
N ALA A 143 -2.17 21.71 1.69
CA ALA A 143 -1.63 22.82 2.49
C ALA A 143 -0.71 23.76 1.66
N ASN A 144 0.04 23.21 0.70
CA ASN A 144 0.90 24.03 -0.17
C ASN A 144 0.09 24.77 -1.25
N ASP A 145 -0.94 24.14 -1.80
CA ASP A 145 -1.79 24.73 -2.86
C ASP A 145 -2.64 25.92 -2.36
N HIS A 146 -3.02 25.90 -1.08
CA HIS A 146 -3.69 27.03 -0.45
C HIS A 146 -2.74 28.22 -0.23
N LYS A 147 -1.46 27.95 0.05
CA LYS A 147 -0.43 28.98 0.26
C LYS A 147 0.00 29.62 -1.06
N GLU A 148 0.19 28.83 -2.12
CA GLU A 148 0.57 29.33 -3.44
C GLU A 148 -0.54 30.16 -4.11
N ARG A 149 -1.81 29.85 -3.88
CA ARG A 149 -2.93 30.69 -4.35
C ARG A 149 -2.91 32.11 -3.78
N HIS A 150 -2.46 32.29 -2.54
CA HIS A 150 -2.29 33.63 -1.96
C HIS A 150 -1.06 34.36 -2.50
N VAL A 151 0.02 33.65 -2.85
CA VAL A 151 1.23 34.25 -3.44
C VAL A 151 0.99 34.67 -4.88
N HIS A 152 0.25 33.88 -5.67
CA HIS A 152 -0.15 34.25 -7.03
C HIS A 152 -1.15 35.42 -7.07
N PHE A 153 -1.96 35.61 -6.03
CA PHE A 153 -2.82 36.80 -5.92
C PHE A 153 -2.01 38.07 -5.60
N PHE A 154 -0.85 37.92 -4.95
CA PHE A 154 0.09 39.02 -4.68
C PHE A 154 1.15 39.20 -5.78
N SER A 155 1.04 38.50 -6.92
CA SER A 155 1.91 38.78 -8.07
C SER A 155 1.59 40.19 -8.61
N ASN A 156 2.43 41.12 -8.17
CA ASN A 156 2.53 42.53 -8.51
C ASN A 156 1.90 42.90 -9.88
N PRO A 157 0.86 43.76 -9.93
CA PRO A 157 0.25 44.19 -11.20
C PRO A 157 1.18 45.01 -12.10
N ARG A 158 2.39 45.38 -11.64
CA ARG A 158 3.36 46.17 -12.41
C ARG A 158 4.09 45.42 -13.54
N ASP A 159 4.05 44.09 -13.56
CA ASP A 159 4.72 43.33 -14.63
C ASP A 159 3.88 43.20 -15.92
N ARG A 160 2.62 43.63 -15.91
CA ARG A 160 1.74 43.54 -17.09
C ARG A 160 2.04 44.57 -18.19
N TYR A 161 2.86 45.59 -17.90
CA TYR A 161 3.24 46.65 -18.86
C TYR A 161 4.63 46.50 -19.48
N ARG A 162 5.39 45.44 -19.14
CA ARG A 162 6.78 45.30 -19.60
C ARG A 162 6.97 44.47 -20.88
N SER A 163 5.89 44.09 -21.57
CA SER A 163 5.94 43.23 -22.76
C SER A 163 5.83 43.95 -24.11
N HIS A 164 5.60 45.27 -24.14
CA HIS A 164 5.34 46.01 -25.39
C HIS A 164 6.47 46.92 -25.92
N SER A 165 7.63 46.93 -25.27
CA SER A 165 8.79 47.74 -25.69
C SER A 165 9.97 46.86 -26.16
N ARG A 166 9.73 46.02 -27.17
CA ARG A 166 10.83 45.52 -28.01
C ARG A 166 10.78 46.26 -29.36
N PRO A 167 11.76 47.10 -29.71
CA PRO A 167 11.83 47.69 -31.03
C PRO A 167 12.08 46.58 -32.06
N ARG A 168 11.18 46.46 -33.04
CA ARG A 168 11.36 45.65 -34.25
C ARG A 168 12.67 46.07 -34.91
N ARG A 169 13.68 45.18 -34.89
CA ARG A 169 14.83 45.31 -35.80
C ARG A 169 14.31 45.14 -37.22
N ILE A 170 14.55 46.15 -38.04
CA ILE A 170 14.33 46.14 -39.48
C ILE A 170 15.54 45.40 -40.09
N PRO A 171 15.36 44.33 -40.89
CA PRO A 171 16.45 43.70 -41.60
C PRO A 171 16.89 44.58 -42.78
N ARG A 172 18.21 44.75 -42.94
CA ARG A 172 18.85 45.27 -44.16
C ARG A 172 19.14 44.12 -45.11
#